data_AF-X1PSM3-F1
#
_entry.id   AF-X1PSM3-F1
#
_cell.length_a   1.000
_cell.length_b   1.000
_cell.length_c   1.000
_cell.angle_alpha   90.00
_cell.angle_beta   90.00
_cell.angle_gamma   90.00
#
_symmetry.space_group_name_H-M   'P 1'
#
loop_
_entity.id
_entity.type
_entity.pdbx_description
1 polymer ?
#
loop_
_entity_poly.entity_id
_entity_poly.type
_entity_poly.pdbx_seq_one_letter_code
_entity_poly.pdbx_strand_id
1 'polypeptide(L)' 'MFEAKHLVVFTGAGISTESGLPDFRGPDGIWTRQAKGLPTKPRDFSSAEPNAGHLAIVDLQKLGKLSFLIPM' A
#
# COMPACT_ATOMS: atom_id res chain seq x y z
N MET A 1 18.00 -2.73 -19.53
CA MET A 1 17.94 -1.27 -19.39
C MET A 1 16.46 -0.91 -19.23
N PHE A 2 16.07 -0.02 -18.32
CA PHE A 2 14.65 0.32 -18.14
C PHE A 2 14.15 1.10 -19.36
N GLU A 3 13.08 0.61 -19.98
CA GLU A 3 12.61 1.02 -21.31
C GLU A 3 11.52 2.13 -21.25
N ALA A 4 10.84 2.25 -20.11
CA ALA A 4 9.77 3.21 -19.93
C ALA A 4 10.32 4.64 -19.76
N LYS A 5 9.80 5.58 -20.56
CA LYS A 5 10.10 7.02 -20.45
C LYS A 5 9.43 7.69 -19.26
N HIS A 6 8.25 7.19 -18.86
CA HIS A 6 7.46 7.72 -17.77
C HIS A 6 6.94 6.57 -16.90
N LEU A 7 7.46 6.47 -15.67
CA LEU A 7 7.01 5.48 -14.70
C LEU A 7 5.96 6.11 -13.78
N VAL A 8 4.76 5.55 -13.77
CA VAL A 8 3.70 5.91 -12.82
C VAL A 8 3.39 4.70 -11.95
N VAL A 9 3.36 4.90 -10.63
CA VAL A 9 3.02 3.85 -9.68
C VAL A 9 1.64 4.13 -9.11
N PHE A 10 0.75 3.14 -9.20
CA PHE A 10 -0.55 3.14 -8.53
C PHE A 10 -0.44 2.24 -7.30
N THR A 11 -0.77 2.77 -6.13
CA THR A 11 -0.82 2.00 -4.89
C THR A 11 -2.25 1.95 -4.38
N GLY A 12 -2.54 0.93 -3.58
CA GLY A 12 -3.77 0.86 -2.80
C GLY A 12 -3.47 0.34 -1.39
N ALA A 13 -4.49 0.19 -0.56
CA ALA A 13 -4.35 -0.27 0.83
C ALA A 13 -3.50 -1.55 1.03
N GLY A 14 -3.42 -2.40 -0.01
CA GLY A 14 -2.58 -3.61 0.00
C GLY A 14 -1.11 -3.34 0.33
N ILE A 15 -0.55 -2.20 -0.11
CA ILE A 15 0.86 -1.86 0.17
C ILE A 15 1.12 -1.67 1.66
N SER A 16 0.09 -1.42 2.47
CA SER A 16 0.23 -1.15 3.91
C SER A 16 -0.13 -2.33 4.80
N THR A 17 -0.43 -3.50 4.23
CA THR A 17 -0.80 -4.71 4.99
C THR A 17 0.32 -5.20 5.91
N GLU A 18 1.57 -5.18 5.42
CA GLU A 18 2.76 -5.50 6.22
C GLU A 18 3.10 -4.42 7.25
N SER A 19 2.55 -3.20 7.11
CA SER A 19 2.65 -2.12 8.08
C SER A 19 1.58 -2.21 9.19
N GLY A 20 0.83 -3.32 9.25
CA GLY A 20 -0.20 -3.56 10.26
C GLY A 20 -1.55 -2.91 9.94
N LEU A 21 -1.69 -2.22 8.82
CA LEU A 21 -2.95 -1.63 8.39
C LEU A 21 -3.75 -2.62 7.54
N PRO A 22 -5.02 -2.92 7.87
CA PRO A 22 -5.80 -3.86 7.09
C PRO A 22 -6.12 -3.30 5.70
N ASP A 23 -6.09 -4.16 4.69
CA ASP A 23 -6.67 -3.83 3.41
C ASP A 23 -8.21 -3.88 3.45
N PHE A 24 -8.83 -3.58 2.31
CA PHE A 24 -10.28 -3.60 2.19
C PHE A 24 -10.85 -4.97 1.80
N ARG A 25 -10.20 -5.70 0.89
CA ARG A 25 -10.79 -6.83 0.15
C ARG A 25 -9.94 -8.11 0.18
N GLY A 26 -8.80 -8.11 0.86
CA GLY A 26 -8.00 -9.30 1.06
C GLY A 26 -8.71 -10.33 1.93
N PRO A 27 -8.11 -11.51 2.16
CA PRO A 27 -8.73 -12.60 2.92
C PRO A 27 -9.29 -12.20 4.28
N ASP A 28 -8.64 -11.21 4.90
CA ASP A 28 -8.94 -10.65 6.21
C ASP A 28 -9.22 -9.12 6.16
N GLY A 29 -9.50 -8.60 4.98
CA GLY A 29 -9.80 -7.20 4.73
C GLY A 29 -11.13 -6.75 5.33
N ILE A 30 -11.30 -5.44 5.47
CA ILE A 30 -12.46 -4.83 6.16
C ILE A 30 -13.79 -5.34 5.59
N TRP A 31 -13.96 -5.28 4.27
CA TRP A 31 -15.20 -5.69 3.59
C TRP A 31 -15.36 -7.21 3.57
N THR A 32 -14.27 -7.94 3.47
CA THR A 32 -14.28 -9.41 3.55
C THR A 32 -14.75 -9.89 4.92
N ARG A 33 -14.29 -9.25 6.00
CA ARG A 33 -14.73 -9.56 7.37
C ARG A 33 -16.18 -9.17 7.59
N GLN A 34 -16.58 -7.98 7.12
CA GLN A 34 -17.97 -7.54 7.20
C GLN A 34 -18.92 -8.50 6.48
N ALA A 35 -18.58 -8.96 5.27
CA ALA A 35 -19.38 -9.94 4.52
C ALA A 35 -19.50 -11.29 5.23
N LYS A 36 -18.51 -11.66 6.06
CA LYS A 36 -18.52 -12.86 6.91
C LYS A 36 -19.20 -12.65 8.27
N GLY A 37 -19.72 -11.45 8.56
CA GLY A 37 -20.27 -11.11 9.88
C GLY A 37 -19.21 -11.04 10.99
N LEU A 38 -17.93 -10.90 10.65
CA LEU A 38 -16.82 -10.82 11.59
C LEU A 38 -16.54 -9.36 11.98
N PRO A 39 -16.11 -9.10 13.23
CA PRO A 39 -15.74 -7.75 13.66
C PRO A 39 -14.51 -7.25 12.91
N THR A 40 -14.43 -5.95 12.65
CA THR A 40 -13.23 -5.31 12.08
C THR A 40 -12.06 -5.39 13.06
N LYS A 41 -10.83 -5.54 12.56
CA LYS A 41 -9.63 -5.45 13.41
C LYS A 41 -9.41 -3.98 13.84
N PRO A 42 -8.91 -3.73 15.06
CA PRO A 42 -8.48 -2.39 15.47
C PRO A 42 -7.45 -1.84 14.49
N ARG A 43 -7.53 -0.54 14.21
CA ARG A 43 -6.60 0.18 13.33
C ARG A 43 -5.90 1.22 14.17
N ASP A 44 -4.60 1.05 14.34
CA ASP A 44 -3.75 2.10 14.88
C ASP A 44 -2.90 2.66 13.73
N PHE A 45 -3.25 3.87 13.32
CA PHE A 45 -2.49 4.60 12.29
C PHE A 45 -1.25 5.26 12.86
N SER A 46 -1.22 5.53 14.18
CA SER A 46 -0.12 6.24 14.81
C SER A 46 1.13 5.37 14.95
N SER A 47 0.96 4.06 15.03
CA SER A 47 2.04 3.07 15.12
C SER A 47 2.52 2.55 13.77
N ALA A 48 1.92 2.98 12.65
CA ALA A 48 2.21 2.42 11.34
C ALA A 48 3.49 3.04 10.76
N GLU A 49 4.44 2.17 10.39
CA GLU A 49 5.71 2.57 9.77
C GLU A 49 5.76 2.18 8.28
N PRO A 50 6.47 2.94 7.42
CA PRO A 50 6.68 2.55 6.03
C PRO A 50 7.41 1.21 5.91
N ASN A 51 6.85 0.28 5.14
CA ASN A 51 7.51 -1.00 4.84
C ASN A 51 8.38 -0.92 3.56
N ALA A 52 8.99 -2.04 3.19
CA ALA A 52 9.88 -2.15 2.04
C ALA A 52 9.25 -1.67 0.72
N GLY A 53 7.95 -1.90 0.51
CA GLY A 53 7.24 -1.41 -0.67
C GLY A 53 7.20 0.11 -0.75
N HIS A 54 6.94 0.78 0.37
CA HIS A 54 6.97 2.24 0.45
C HIS A 54 8.39 2.78 0.22
N LEU A 55 9.39 2.15 0.85
CA LEU A 55 10.79 2.56 0.71
C LEU A 55 11.31 2.38 -0.72
N ALA A 56 10.92 1.32 -1.41
CA ALA A 56 11.27 1.11 -2.82
C ALA A 56 10.72 2.23 -3.73
N ILE A 57 9.49 2.70 -3.47
CA ILE A 57 8.90 3.84 -4.19
C ILE A 57 9.70 5.12 -3.92
N VAL A 58 10.12 5.33 -2.66
CA VAL A 58 11.00 6.46 -2.30
C VAL A 58 12.34 6.37 -3.03
N ASP A 59 12.93 5.19 -3.16
CA ASP A 59 14.18 5.00 -3.90
C ASP A 59 14.01 5.29 -5.39
N LEU A 60 12.90 4.86 -6.00
CA LEU A 60 12.56 5.21 -7.38
C LEU A 60 12.39 6.73 -7.57
N GLN A 61 11.81 7.42 -6.59
CA GLN A 61 11.72 8.88 -6.59
C GLN A 61 13.10 9.53 -6.48
N LYS A 62 13.95 9.09 -5.52
CA LYS A 62 15.31 9.62 -5.31
C LYS A 62 16.21 9.42 -6.53
N LEU A 63 16.02 8.32 -7.26
CA LEU A 63 16.74 8.04 -8.50
C LEU A 63 16.23 8.85 -9.70
N GLY A 64 15.21 9.70 -9.54
CA GLY A 64 14.59 10.45 -10.63
C GLY A 64 13.85 9.56 -11.63
N LYS A 65 13.50 8.32 -11.25
CA LYS A 65 12.86 7.34 -12.13
C LYS A 65 11.33 7.37 -12.03
N LEU A 66 10.79 7.79 -10.89
CA LEU A 66 9.35 7.88 -10.68
C LEU A 66 8.82 9.21 -11.24
N SER A 67 7.94 9.15 -12.23
CA SER A 67 7.28 10.34 -12.77
C SER A 67 6.10 10.78 -11.91
N PHE A 68 5.31 9.83 -11.38
CA PHE A 68 4.18 10.14 -10.52
C PHE A 68 3.76 8.96 -9.64
N LEU A 69 3.19 9.26 -8.47
CA LEU A 69 2.60 8.30 -7.53
C LEU A 69 1.12 8.61 -7.35
N ILE A 70 0.26 7.60 -7.53
CA ILE A 70 -1.19 7.72 -7.38
C ILE A 70 -1.65 6.78 -6.25
N PRO A 71 -1.93 7.30 -5.05
CA PRO A 71 -2.46 6.51 -3.94
C PRO A 71 -3.99 6.38 -4.02
N MET A 72 -4.53 5.16 -3.84
CA MET A 72 -5.96 4.83 -3.95
C MET A 72 -6.52 4.14 -2.69
#